data_AF-A0A382ZMY6-F1
#
_entry.id   AF-A0A382ZMY6-F1
#
_cell.length_a   1.000
_cell.length_b   1.000
_cell.length_c   1.000
_cell.angle_alpha   90.00
_cell.angle_beta   90.00
_cell.angle_gamma   90.00
#
_symmetry.space_group_name_H-M   'P 1'
#
loop_
_entity.id
_entity.type
_entity.pdbx_description
1 polymer ?
#
loop_
_entity_poly.entity_id
_entity_poly.type
_entity_poly.pdbx_seq_one_letter_code
_entity_poly.pdbx_strand_id
1 'polypeptide(L)'
;EYLSFLQNKAYITLIFLSFYLIKPIALASLIYKLQKTVGQAHTRLLSDIFSKSFDVDVYSKEKSSNLIRIYSRDSLVFIHSFLVQASVLATELVIFIFLFSGIVYYQPGAIWLFPILATLVFIGYYLIKKRVTIWSKDIQKYDSKMIKGIQESHSAHDEITIYQVFNGFSLRMKDIFNRKTSTYAKVESLMQMPRLLLETILIVLIVLTVYYASQMNSEIINPSTAVFIVVAVFRLLPMANKATQSLGWFRNGMVA
;
A
#
# COMPACT_ATOMS: atom_id res chain seq x y z
N GLU A 1 -17.25 -9.29 48.95
CA GLU A 1 -16.44 -9.82 47.84
C GLU A 1 -17.09 -9.73 46.46
N TYR A 2 -18.35 -10.17 46.27
CA TYR A 2 -18.99 -10.16 44.94
C TYR A 2 -19.20 -8.75 44.35
N LEU A 3 -19.59 -7.78 45.17
CA LEU A 3 -19.79 -6.39 44.75
C LEU A 3 -18.47 -5.68 44.36
N SER A 4 -17.41 -5.91 45.12
CA SER A 4 -16.06 -5.38 44.84
C SER A 4 -15.47 -6.01 43.58
N PHE A 5 -15.75 -7.29 43.32
CA PHE A 5 -15.37 -7.98 42.08
C PHE A 5 -16.10 -7.43 40.84
N LEU A 6 -17.40 -7.15 40.96
CA LEU A 6 -18.20 -6.54 39.88
C LEU A 6 -17.79 -5.10 39.59
N GLN A 7 -17.51 -4.30 40.63
CA GLN A 7 -16.97 -2.94 40.46
C GLN A 7 -15.62 -2.98 39.73
N ASN A 8 -14.71 -3.89 40.11
CA ASN A 8 -13.41 -3.99 39.47
C ASN A 8 -13.51 -4.35 37.98
N LYS A 9 -14.43 -5.26 37.62
CA LYS A 9 -14.73 -5.58 36.21
C LYS A 9 -15.32 -4.39 35.46
N ALA A 10 -16.21 -3.61 36.07
CA ALA A 10 -16.79 -2.41 35.48
C ALA A 10 -15.74 -1.31 35.23
N TYR A 11 -14.78 -1.13 36.14
CA TYR A 11 -13.65 -0.22 35.94
C TYR A 11 -12.74 -0.67 34.80
N ILE A 12 -12.41 -1.96 34.72
CA ILE A 12 -11.58 -2.52 33.64
C ILE A 12 -12.28 -2.35 32.28
N THR A 13 -13.60 -2.62 32.19
CA THR A 13 -14.34 -2.42 30.93
C THR A 13 -14.45 -0.95 30.54
N LEU A 14 -14.65 -0.03 31.49
CA LEU A 14 -14.64 1.42 31.23
C LEU A 14 -13.28 1.91 30.72
N ILE A 15 -12.18 1.47 31.34
CA ILE A 15 -10.82 1.81 30.90
C ILE A 15 -10.59 1.29 29.49
N PHE A 16 -10.95 0.04 29.20
CA PHE A 16 -10.80 -0.55 27.88
C PHE A 16 -11.62 0.20 26.82
N LEU A 17 -12.87 0.56 27.14
CA LEU A 17 -13.76 1.30 26.25
C LEU A 17 -13.24 2.72 25.99
N SER A 18 -12.73 3.40 27.03
CA SER A 18 -12.10 4.72 26.89
C SER A 18 -10.87 4.68 25.98
N PHE A 19 -10.02 3.66 26.12
CA PHE A 19 -8.85 3.47 25.26
C PHE A 19 -9.26 3.28 23.79
N TYR A 20 -10.29 2.47 23.53
CA TYR A 20 -10.79 2.23 22.17
C TYR A 20 -11.47 3.45 21.53
N LEU A 21 -11.99 4.39 22.33
CA LEU A 21 -12.55 5.65 21.83
C LEU A 21 -11.49 6.73 21.60
N ILE A 22 -10.46 6.81 22.46
CA ILE A 22 -9.40 7.82 22.37
C ILE A 22 -8.39 7.46 21.28
N LYS A 23 -8.04 6.17 21.14
CA LYS A 23 -7.03 5.70 20.18
C LYS A 23 -7.31 6.12 18.73
N PRO A 24 -8.52 5.98 18.17
CA PRO A 24 -8.83 6.44 16.81
C PRO A 24 -8.60 7.93 16.61
N ILE A 25 -8.94 8.76 17.60
CA ILE A 25 -8.77 10.22 17.55
C ILE A 25 -7.27 10.57 17.53
N ALA A 26 -6.49 9.94 18.41
CA ALA A 26 -5.03 10.12 18.44
C ALA A 26 -4.37 9.68 17.11
N LEU A 27 -4.76 8.52 16.57
CA LEU A 27 -4.26 8.02 15.29
C LEU A 27 -4.67 8.92 14.12
N ALA A 28 -5.90 9.42 14.09
CA ALA A 28 -6.37 10.34 13.06
C ALA A 28 -5.57 11.65 13.07
N SER A 29 -5.30 12.20 14.26
CA SER A 29 -4.45 13.40 14.41
C SER A 29 -3.02 13.16 13.91
N LEU A 30 -2.44 12.00 14.24
CA LEU A 30 -1.11 11.63 13.78
C LEU A 30 -1.05 11.50 12.25
N ILE A 31 -2.03 10.80 11.66
CA ILE A 31 -2.15 10.65 10.20
C ILE A 31 -2.25 12.02 9.53
N TYR A 32 -3.07 12.93 10.06
CA TYR A 32 -3.22 14.27 9.50
C TYR A 32 -1.90 15.07 9.54
N LYS A 33 -1.22 15.10 10.70
CA LYS A 33 0.08 15.78 10.83
C LYS A 33 1.12 15.22 9.87
N LEU A 34 1.12 13.90 9.69
CA LEU A 34 2.01 13.21 8.78
C LEU A 34 1.72 13.59 7.33
N GLN A 35 0.46 13.54 6.89
CA GLN A 35 0.05 13.95 5.54
C GLN A 35 0.37 15.42 5.26
N LYS A 36 0.19 16.31 6.25
CA LYS A 36 0.57 17.73 6.11
C LYS A 36 2.09 17.89 5.89
N THR A 37 2.91 17.12 6.59
CA THR A 37 4.38 17.14 6.43
C THR A 37 4.80 16.62 5.06
N VAL A 38 4.16 15.55 4.60
CA VAL A 38 4.35 15.01 3.24
C VAL A 38 4.00 16.04 2.18
N GLY A 39 2.86 16.73 2.33
CA GLY A 39 2.45 17.80 1.41
C GLY A 39 3.46 18.94 1.33
N GLN A 40 4.01 19.37 2.48
CA GLN A 40 5.05 20.40 2.50
C GLN A 40 6.35 19.95 1.81
N ALA A 41 6.74 18.68 1.99
CA ALA A 41 7.88 18.12 1.28
C ALA A 41 7.65 18.07 -0.24
N HIS A 42 6.42 17.76 -0.69
CA HIS A 42 6.05 17.79 -2.10
C HIS A 42 6.17 19.19 -2.70
N THR A 43 5.65 20.21 -2.00
CA THR A 43 5.74 21.60 -2.47
C THR A 43 7.19 22.05 -2.61
N ARG A 44 8.08 21.68 -1.68
CA ARG A 44 9.51 21.98 -1.77
C ARG A 44 10.17 21.29 -2.96
N LEU A 45 9.88 20.00 -3.17
CA LEU A 45 10.39 19.25 -4.32
C LEU A 45 9.94 19.88 -5.65
N LEU A 46 8.65 20.21 -5.78
CA LEU A 46 8.11 20.85 -6.97
C LEU A 46 8.76 22.21 -7.24
N SER A 47 8.95 23.03 -6.20
CA SER A 47 9.62 24.32 -6.30
C SER A 47 11.07 24.17 -6.77
N ASP A 48 11.79 23.17 -6.26
CA ASP A 48 13.19 22.91 -6.65
C ASP A 48 13.27 22.42 -8.10
N ILE A 49 12.45 21.43 -8.49
CA ILE A 49 12.39 20.93 -9.88
C ILE A 49 12.01 22.06 -10.84
N PHE A 50 11.02 22.88 -10.48
CA PHE A 50 10.60 24.02 -11.29
C PHE A 50 11.76 24.97 -11.53
N SER A 51 12.45 25.41 -10.47
CA SER A 51 13.59 26.31 -10.59
C SER A 51 14.73 25.75 -11.46
N LYS A 52 15.06 24.45 -11.31
CA LYS A 52 16.10 23.77 -12.10
C LYS A 52 15.73 23.55 -13.56
N SER A 53 14.43 23.47 -13.88
CA SER A 53 13.99 23.24 -15.27
C SER A 53 14.17 24.44 -16.18
N PHE A 54 14.32 25.65 -15.62
CA PHE A 54 14.64 26.87 -16.36
C PHE A 54 16.14 27.05 -16.61
N ASP A 55 16.98 26.15 -16.09
CA ASP A 55 18.39 26.14 -16.41
C ASP A 55 18.60 25.73 -17.87
N VAL A 56 19.42 26.48 -18.60
CA VAL A 56 19.47 26.50 -20.08
C VAL A 56 19.81 25.12 -20.66
N ASP A 57 20.67 24.37 -19.96
CA ASP A 57 21.11 23.03 -20.37
C ASP A 57 20.03 21.95 -20.23
N VAL A 58 19.10 22.10 -19.28
CA VAL A 58 18.05 21.11 -19.00
C VAL A 58 16.86 21.34 -19.93
N TYR A 59 16.46 22.60 -20.12
CA TYR A 59 15.32 22.95 -20.97
C TYR A 59 15.56 22.57 -22.45
N SER A 60 16.80 22.70 -22.93
CA SER A 60 17.14 22.37 -24.32
C SER A 60 17.22 20.86 -24.61
N LYS A 61 17.40 20.01 -23.59
CA LYS A 61 17.62 18.55 -23.78
C LYS A 61 16.37 17.71 -23.52
N GLU A 62 15.45 18.19 -22.69
CA GLU A 62 14.25 17.45 -22.31
C GLU A 62 13.01 17.86 -23.10
N LYS A 63 12.16 16.88 -23.45
CA LYS A 63 10.88 17.15 -24.12
C LYS A 63 9.90 17.78 -23.13
N SER A 64 9.17 18.81 -23.56
CA SER A 64 8.13 19.45 -22.73
C SER A 64 7.10 18.45 -22.17
N SER A 65 6.75 17.42 -22.95
CA SER A 65 5.87 16.33 -22.50
C SER A 65 6.43 15.53 -21.32
N ASN A 66 7.76 15.37 -21.24
CA ASN A 66 8.43 14.70 -20.12
C ASN A 66 8.40 15.59 -18.87
N LEU A 67 8.71 16.88 -19.03
CA LEU A 67 8.69 17.84 -17.93
C LEU A 67 7.27 17.95 -17.33
N ILE A 68 6.24 18.05 -18.17
CA ILE A 68 4.84 18.05 -17.72
C ILE A 68 4.50 16.76 -16.96
N ARG A 69 4.98 15.59 -17.42
CA ARG A 69 4.80 14.31 -16.71
C ARG A 69 5.46 14.33 -15.33
N ILE A 70 6.68 14.87 -15.24
CA ILE A 70 7.42 15.00 -13.97
C ILE A 70 6.66 15.88 -12.99
N TYR A 71 6.18 17.05 -13.42
CA TYR A 71 5.43 17.97 -12.57
C TYR A 71 4.09 17.40 -12.12
N SER A 72 3.29 16.90 -13.06
CA SER A 72 1.91 16.50 -12.80
C SER A 72 1.79 15.15 -12.10
N ARG A 73 2.67 14.20 -12.42
CA ARG A 73 2.49 12.80 -12.04
C ARG A 73 3.67 12.25 -11.25
N ASP A 74 4.89 12.30 -11.81
CA ASP A 74 6.00 11.54 -11.23
C ASP A 74 6.43 12.13 -9.87
N SER A 75 6.39 13.46 -9.70
CA SER A 75 6.67 14.11 -8.40
C SER A 75 5.67 13.72 -7.31
N LEU A 76 4.37 13.66 -7.65
CA LEU A 76 3.29 13.30 -6.74
C LEU A 76 3.37 11.82 -6.39
N VAL A 77 3.57 10.96 -7.40
CA VAL A 77 3.76 9.53 -7.22
C VAL A 77 4.99 9.27 -6.37
N PHE A 78 6.12 9.94 -6.58
CA PHE A 78 7.33 9.76 -5.78
C PHE A 78 7.11 10.09 -4.31
N ILE A 79 6.56 11.27 -4.00
CA ILE A 79 6.31 11.70 -2.62
C ILE A 79 5.32 10.77 -1.91
N HIS A 80 4.19 10.44 -2.54
CA HIS A 80 3.20 9.53 -1.96
C HIS A 80 3.73 8.10 -1.83
N SER A 81 4.46 7.62 -2.84
CA SER A 81 5.01 6.27 -2.85
C SER A 81 6.15 6.07 -1.87
N PHE A 82 6.87 7.14 -1.50
CA PHE A 82 8.01 7.05 -0.62
C PHE A 82 7.66 7.48 0.81
N LEU A 83 7.23 8.72 1.02
CA LEU A 83 7.07 9.27 2.37
C LEU A 83 5.82 8.74 3.08
N VAL A 84 4.68 8.66 2.38
CA VAL A 84 3.45 8.10 2.98
C VAL A 84 3.64 6.61 3.24
N GLN A 85 4.23 5.89 2.30
CA GLN A 85 4.43 4.45 2.43
C GLN A 85 5.49 4.08 3.47
N ALA A 86 6.56 4.86 3.62
CA ALA A 86 7.51 4.73 4.72
C ALA A 86 6.81 4.85 6.06
N SER A 87 5.92 5.83 6.18
CA SER A 87 5.17 6.10 7.39
C SER A 87 4.19 4.97 7.71
N VAL A 88 3.51 4.43 6.70
CA VAL A 88 2.67 3.23 6.85
C VAL A 88 3.52 2.07 7.37
N LEU A 89 4.65 1.76 6.75
CA LEU A 89 5.53 0.66 7.22
C LEU A 89 6.02 0.88 8.65
N ALA A 90 6.40 2.11 9.02
CA ALA A 90 6.81 2.43 10.38
C ALA A 90 5.68 2.14 11.40
N THR A 91 4.44 2.54 11.09
CA THR A 91 3.29 2.24 11.95
C THR A 91 2.99 0.74 12.02
N GLU A 92 3.12 0.02 10.91
CA GLU A 92 2.90 -1.42 10.88
C GLU A 92 4.00 -2.18 11.64
N LEU A 93 5.25 -1.72 11.60
CA LEU A 93 6.34 -2.29 12.40
C LEU A 93 6.08 -2.12 13.90
N VAL A 94 5.61 -0.96 14.35
CA VAL A 94 5.24 -0.76 15.76
C VAL A 94 4.14 -1.71 16.18
N ILE A 95 3.06 -1.81 15.39
CA ILE A 95 1.95 -2.75 15.67
C ILE A 95 2.46 -4.20 15.69
N PHE A 96 3.37 -4.56 14.78
CA PHE A 96 3.94 -5.89 14.69
C PHE A 96 4.75 -6.22 15.94
N ILE A 97 5.58 -5.31 16.43
CA ILE A 97 6.37 -5.49 17.65
C ILE A 97 5.43 -5.75 18.85
N PHE A 98 4.36 -4.96 19.01
CA PHE A 98 3.39 -5.16 20.09
C PHE A 98 2.64 -6.49 19.99
N LEU A 99 2.22 -6.89 18.79
CA LEU A 99 1.56 -8.18 18.56
C LEU A 99 2.52 -9.34 18.80
N PHE A 100 3.76 -9.24 18.31
CA PHE A 100 4.81 -10.23 18.49
C PHE A 100 5.13 -10.41 19.98
N SER A 101 5.37 -9.32 20.71
CA SER A 101 5.62 -9.38 22.15
C SER A 101 4.44 -9.98 22.91
N GLY A 102 3.20 -9.67 22.51
CA GLY A 102 2.00 -10.25 23.10
C GLY A 102 1.90 -11.76 22.85
N ILE A 103 2.14 -12.22 21.61
CA ILE A 103 2.12 -13.65 21.27
C ILE A 103 3.20 -14.40 22.05
N VAL A 104 4.42 -13.86 22.12
CA VAL A 104 5.51 -14.46 22.91
C VAL A 104 5.15 -14.55 24.39
N TYR A 105 4.51 -13.51 24.94
CA TYR A 105 4.12 -13.47 26.36
C TYR A 105 3.01 -14.46 26.69
N TYR A 106 1.94 -14.53 25.88
CA TYR A 106 0.77 -15.37 26.17
C TYR A 106 0.95 -16.83 25.72
N GLN A 107 1.69 -17.08 24.63
CA GLN A 107 1.86 -18.41 24.07
C GLN A 107 3.23 -18.54 23.38
N PRO A 108 4.33 -18.74 24.15
CA PRO A 108 5.68 -18.89 23.60
C PRO A 108 5.78 -20.02 22.55
N GLY A 109 4.97 -21.07 22.71
CA GLY A 109 4.87 -22.17 21.76
C GLY A 109 4.31 -21.79 20.39
N ALA A 110 3.82 -20.56 20.17
CA ALA A 110 3.37 -20.09 18.85
C ALA A 110 4.50 -19.43 18.02
N ILE A 111 5.70 -19.27 18.58
CA ILE A 111 6.83 -18.60 17.90
C ILE A 111 7.22 -19.30 16.59
N TRP A 112 7.09 -20.62 16.50
CA TRP A 112 7.45 -21.40 15.30
C TRP A 112 6.58 -21.06 14.06
N LEU A 113 5.43 -20.41 14.25
CA LEU A 113 4.57 -19.97 13.13
C LEU A 113 5.16 -18.76 12.38
N PHE A 114 5.98 -17.94 13.04
CA PHE A 114 6.52 -16.71 12.43
C PHE A 114 7.49 -16.97 11.26
N PRO A 115 8.48 -17.88 11.36
CA PRO A 115 9.33 -18.23 10.22
C PRO A 115 8.54 -18.72 9.01
N ILE A 116 7.47 -19.49 9.23
CA ILE A 116 6.60 -20.00 8.17
C ILE A 116 5.86 -18.84 7.48
N LEU A 117 5.25 -17.96 8.25
CA LEU A 117 4.57 -16.76 7.74
C LEU A 117 5.54 -15.84 6.99
N ALA A 118 6.72 -15.57 7.55
CA ALA A 118 7.74 -14.74 6.92
C ALA A 118 8.21 -15.33 5.59
N THR A 119 8.41 -16.66 5.53
CA THR A 119 8.80 -17.37 4.31
C THR A 119 7.72 -17.27 3.23
N LEU A 120 6.45 -17.45 3.60
CA LEU A 120 5.32 -17.36 2.66
C LEU A 120 5.16 -15.94 2.10
N VAL A 121 5.28 -14.91 2.94
CA VAL A 121 5.29 -13.51 2.51
C VAL A 121 6.45 -13.24 1.55
N PHE A 122 7.65 -13.73 1.88
CA PHE A 122 8.85 -13.55 1.08
C PHE A 122 8.74 -14.20 -0.30
N ILE A 123 8.24 -15.45 -0.37
CA ILE A 123 8.01 -16.17 -1.62
C ILE A 123 6.99 -15.42 -2.47
N GLY A 124 5.85 -15.02 -1.87
CA GLY A 124 4.81 -14.26 -2.57
C GLY A 124 5.36 -12.96 -3.17
N TYR A 125 6.16 -12.22 -2.39
CA TYR A 125 6.83 -11.02 -2.88
C TYR A 125 7.80 -11.30 -4.04
N TYR A 126 8.65 -12.32 -3.91
CA TYR A 126 9.68 -12.65 -4.89
C TYR A 126 9.08 -13.03 -6.26
N LEU A 127 8.01 -13.83 -6.26
CA LEU A 127 7.32 -14.25 -7.48
C LEU A 127 6.71 -13.07 -8.26
N ILE A 128 6.20 -12.07 -7.53
CA ILE A 128 5.48 -10.94 -8.11
C ILE A 128 6.42 -9.82 -8.56
N LYS A 129 7.54 -9.63 -7.86
CA LYS A 129 8.46 -8.50 -8.06
C LYS A 129 8.88 -8.32 -9.52
N LYS A 130 9.31 -9.40 -10.19
CA LYS A 130 9.87 -9.33 -11.55
C LYS A 130 8.82 -8.87 -12.57
N ARG A 131 7.62 -9.45 -12.54
CA ARG A 131 6.55 -9.16 -13.51
C ARG A 131 6.07 -7.73 -13.39
N VAL A 132 5.81 -7.26 -12.17
CA VAL A 132 5.30 -5.91 -12.00
C VAL A 132 6.36 -4.87 -12.38
N THR A 133 7.65 -5.12 -12.14
CA THR A 133 8.71 -4.18 -12.57
C THR A 133 8.70 -3.95 -14.08
N ILE A 134 8.50 -5.00 -14.87
CA ILE A 134 8.45 -4.92 -16.33
C ILE A 134 7.20 -4.14 -16.75
N TRP A 135 6.03 -4.50 -16.21
CA TRP A 135 4.76 -3.87 -16.58
C TRP A 135 4.66 -2.41 -16.11
N SER A 136 5.24 -2.03 -14.97
CA SER A 136 5.30 -0.64 -14.52
C SER A 136 6.11 0.24 -15.48
N LYS A 137 7.20 -0.28 -16.06
CA LYS A 137 7.96 0.43 -17.11
C LYS A 137 7.13 0.62 -18.37
N ASP A 138 6.37 -0.38 -18.78
CA ASP A 138 5.45 -0.27 -19.92
C ASP A 138 4.37 0.78 -19.67
N ILE A 139 3.79 0.83 -18.47
CA ILE A 139 2.81 1.87 -18.09
C ILE A 139 3.40 3.27 -18.25
N GLN A 140 4.62 3.52 -17.78
CA GLN A 140 5.28 4.82 -17.93
C GLN A 140 5.55 5.19 -19.39
N LYS A 141 5.96 4.22 -20.21
CA LYS A 141 6.16 4.39 -21.64
C LYS A 141 4.85 4.81 -22.33
N TYR A 142 3.75 4.11 -22.05
CA TYR A 142 2.46 4.46 -22.62
C TYR A 142 1.91 5.78 -22.08
N ASP A 143 2.21 6.13 -20.84
CA ASP A 143 1.81 7.41 -20.26
C ASP A 143 2.50 8.60 -20.93
N SER A 144 3.78 8.45 -21.25
CA SER A 144 4.55 9.46 -21.99
C SER A 144 3.99 9.66 -23.40
N LYS A 145 3.65 8.55 -24.08
CA LYS A 145 3.00 8.59 -25.40
C LYS A 145 1.62 9.23 -25.33
N MET A 146 0.88 8.96 -24.26
CA MET A 146 -0.44 9.53 -24.02
C MET A 146 -0.36 11.05 -23.85
N ILE A 147 0.50 11.55 -22.97
CA ILE A 147 0.68 13.00 -22.74
C ILE A 147 1.13 13.68 -24.03
N LYS A 148 2.12 13.11 -24.74
CA LYS A 148 2.57 13.64 -26.02
C LYS A 148 1.44 13.68 -27.05
N GLY A 149 0.67 12.60 -27.18
CA GLY A 149 -0.44 12.52 -28.13
C GLY A 149 -1.55 13.51 -27.84
N ILE A 150 -1.86 13.74 -26.55
CA ILE A 150 -2.82 14.76 -26.12
C ILE A 150 -2.29 16.15 -26.47
N GLN A 151 -1.04 16.46 -26.11
CA GLN A 151 -0.44 17.76 -26.40
C GLN A 151 -0.42 18.05 -27.91
N GLU A 152 0.03 17.11 -28.74
CA GLU A 152 -0.01 17.23 -30.20
C GLU A 152 -1.43 17.46 -30.72
N SER A 153 -2.42 16.72 -30.21
CA SER A 153 -3.81 16.83 -30.68
C SER A 153 -4.44 18.17 -30.31
N HIS A 154 -4.09 18.72 -29.15
CA HIS A 154 -4.55 20.05 -28.74
C HIS A 154 -3.83 21.17 -29.48
N SER A 155 -2.52 21.03 -29.73
CA SER A 155 -1.76 22.01 -30.52
C SER A 155 -2.18 22.05 -31.99
N ALA A 156 -2.56 20.91 -32.57
CA ALA A 156 -3.03 20.79 -33.95
C ALA A 156 -4.57 20.75 -34.06
N HIS A 157 -5.30 21.29 -33.08
CA HIS A 157 -6.76 21.19 -33.03
C HIS A 157 -7.43 21.73 -34.30
N ASP A 158 -7.01 22.90 -34.75
CA ASP A 158 -7.56 23.57 -35.93
C ASP A 158 -7.25 22.77 -37.20
N GLU A 159 -6.01 22.27 -37.34
CA GLU A 159 -5.60 21.42 -38.46
C GLU A 159 -6.42 20.13 -38.52
N ILE A 160 -6.56 19.43 -37.38
CA ILE A 160 -7.33 18.19 -37.28
C ILE A 160 -8.80 18.42 -37.66
N THR A 161 -9.35 19.57 -37.29
CA THR A 161 -10.74 19.96 -37.58
C THR A 161 -10.92 20.30 -39.06
N ILE A 162 -10.02 21.12 -39.62
CA ILE A 162 -10.04 21.53 -41.04
C ILE A 162 -9.88 20.32 -41.96
N TYR A 163 -8.94 19.43 -41.67
CA TYR A 163 -8.67 18.24 -42.47
C TYR A 163 -9.62 17.06 -42.17
N GLN A 164 -10.53 17.19 -41.19
CA GLN A 164 -11.47 16.14 -40.77
C GLN A 164 -10.82 14.79 -40.43
N VAL A 165 -9.56 14.80 -39.97
CA VAL A 165 -8.76 13.59 -39.69
C VAL A 165 -8.92 13.06 -38.26
N PHE A 166 -9.89 13.57 -37.50
CA PHE A 166 -10.10 13.23 -36.09
C PHE A 166 -10.25 11.73 -35.85
N ASN A 167 -10.92 11.00 -36.75
CA ASN A 167 -11.12 9.55 -36.60
C ASN A 167 -9.81 8.77 -36.56
N GLY A 168 -8.82 9.14 -37.39
CA GLY A 168 -7.50 8.50 -37.38
C GLY A 168 -6.74 8.78 -36.07
N PHE A 169 -6.78 10.01 -35.58
CA PHE A 169 -6.19 10.39 -34.30
C PHE A 169 -6.86 9.69 -33.12
N SER A 170 -8.19 9.62 -33.12
CA SER A 170 -8.99 8.94 -32.09
C SER A 170 -8.65 7.46 -32.00
N LEU A 171 -8.53 6.75 -33.14
CA LEU A 171 -8.11 5.35 -33.18
C LEU A 171 -6.70 5.15 -32.62
N ARG A 172 -5.75 6.03 -32.98
CA ARG A 172 -4.38 6.01 -32.46
C ARG A 172 -4.35 6.19 -30.93
N MET A 173 -5.11 7.16 -30.42
CA MET A 173 -5.20 7.42 -28.97
C MET A 173 -5.89 6.29 -28.22
N LYS A 174 -6.93 5.68 -28.81
CA LYS A 174 -7.63 4.53 -28.24
C LYS A 174 -6.70 3.33 -28.03
N ASP A 175 -5.81 3.02 -28.97
CA ASP A 175 -4.81 1.95 -28.78
C ASP A 175 -3.86 2.26 -27.61
N ILE A 176 -3.37 3.51 -27.51
CA ILE A 176 -2.51 3.93 -26.40
C ILE A 176 -3.24 3.79 -25.06
N PHE A 177 -4.48 4.25 -24.97
CA PHE A 177 -5.30 4.12 -23.77
C PHE A 177 -5.53 2.66 -23.40
N ASN A 178 -5.94 1.81 -24.34
CA ASN A 178 -6.20 0.40 -24.11
C ASN A 178 -4.96 -0.37 -23.63
N ARG A 179 -3.79 -0.10 -24.22
CA ARG A 179 -2.53 -0.73 -23.80
C ARG A 179 -2.12 -0.27 -22.41
N LYS A 180 -2.27 1.01 -22.10
CA LYS A 180 -2.01 1.54 -20.76
C LYS A 180 -2.94 0.91 -19.73
N THR A 181 -4.26 0.93 -19.96
CA THR A 181 -5.26 0.44 -19.00
C THR A 181 -5.18 -1.07 -18.80
N SER A 182 -4.97 -1.85 -19.86
CA SER A 182 -4.79 -3.30 -19.74
C SER A 182 -3.52 -3.68 -18.97
N THR A 183 -2.42 -2.95 -19.18
CA THR A 183 -1.18 -3.18 -18.43
C THR A 183 -1.33 -2.75 -16.97
N TYR A 184 -2.02 -1.64 -16.72
CA TYR A 184 -2.36 -1.18 -15.37
C TYR A 184 -3.20 -2.21 -14.62
N ALA A 185 -4.25 -2.74 -15.25
CA ALA A 185 -5.08 -3.80 -14.68
C ALA A 185 -4.26 -5.04 -14.29
N LYS A 186 -3.33 -5.48 -15.16
CA LYS A 186 -2.43 -6.61 -14.85
C LYS A 186 -1.55 -6.33 -13.62
N VAL A 187 -1.00 -5.12 -13.51
CA VAL A 187 -0.19 -4.70 -12.36
C VAL A 187 -1.01 -4.70 -11.09
N GLU A 188 -2.16 -4.04 -11.09
CA GLU A 188 -3.04 -3.94 -9.92
C GLU A 188 -3.56 -5.30 -9.47
N SER A 189 -4.01 -6.15 -10.40
CA SER A 189 -4.45 -7.51 -10.07
C SER A 189 -3.33 -8.34 -9.46
N LEU A 190 -2.11 -8.27 -10.03
CA LEU A 190 -0.97 -9.01 -9.50
C LEU A 190 -0.50 -8.48 -8.14
N MET A 191 -0.65 -7.17 -7.89
CA MET A 191 -0.34 -6.57 -6.59
C MET A 191 -1.32 -6.98 -5.48
N GLN A 192 -2.52 -7.45 -5.82
CA GLN A 192 -3.50 -7.97 -4.85
C GLN A 192 -3.30 -9.46 -4.50
N MET A 193 -2.60 -10.22 -5.35
CA MET A 193 -2.33 -11.66 -5.13
C MET A 193 -1.64 -12.01 -3.79
N PRO A 194 -0.63 -11.25 -3.29
CA PRO A 194 0.00 -11.55 -2.00
C PRO A 194 -1.02 -11.56 -0.86
N ARG A 195 -1.98 -10.62 -0.89
CA ARG A 195 -3.03 -10.50 0.11
C ARG A 195 -3.94 -11.73 0.11
N LEU A 196 -4.41 -12.15 -1.08
CA LEU A 196 -5.29 -13.32 -1.22
C LEU A 196 -4.60 -14.61 -0.75
N LEU A 197 -3.30 -14.76 -1.04
CA LEU A 197 -2.51 -15.88 -0.53
C LEU A 197 -2.45 -15.85 1.00
N LEU A 198 -2.19 -14.69 1.61
CA LEU A 198 -2.11 -14.57 3.07
C LEU A 198 -3.45 -14.79 3.76
N GLU A 199 -4.55 -14.30 3.17
CA GLU A 199 -5.91 -14.60 3.63
C GLU A 199 -6.15 -16.12 3.67
N THR A 200 -5.78 -16.82 2.60
CA THR A 200 -5.91 -18.27 2.50
C THR A 200 -5.04 -19.00 3.54
N ILE A 201 -3.77 -18.61 3.66
CA ILE A 201 -2.81 -19.18 4.62
C ILE A 201 -3.32 -19.01 6.05
N LEU A 202 -3.85 -17.83 6.40
CA LEU A 202 -4.32 -17.56 7.75
C LEU A 202 -5.57 -18.38 8.09
N ILE A 203 -6.50 -18.57 7.15
CA ILE A 203 -7.64 -19.47 7.34
C ILE A 203 -7.16 -20.90 7.57
N VAL A 204 -6.24 -21.39 6.76
CA VAL A 204 -5.66 -22.74 6.91
C VAL A 204 -4.97 -22.88 8.27
N LEU A 205 -4.18 -21.88 8.70
CA LEU A 205 -3.53 -21.88 10.01
C LEU A 205 -4.53 -21.89 11.17
N ILE A 206 -5.63 -21.12 11.08
CA ILE A 206 -6.69 -21.15 12.10
C ILE A 206 -7.31 -22.55 12.17
N VAL A 207 -7.69 -23.14 11.03
CA VAL A 207 -8.30 -24.47 10.98
C VAL A 207 -7.36 -25.53 11.56
N LEU A 208 -6.08 -25.50 11.19
CA LEU A 208 -5.06 -26.42 11.72
C LEU A 208 -4.85 -26.22 13.22
N THR A 209 -4.86 -24.98 13.70
CA THR A 209 -4.70 -24.67 15.13
C THR A 209 -5.89 -25.20 15.94
N VAL A 210 -7.12 -25.00 15.45
CA VAL A 210 -8.34 -25.52 16.08
C VAL A 210 -8.34 -27.06 16.07
N TYR A 211 -7.96 -27.67 14.95
CA TYR A 211 -7.84 -29.12 14.83
C TYR A 211 -6.81 -29.69 15.81
N TYR A 212 -5.62 -29.11 15.87
CA TYR A 212 -4.57 -29.53 16.81
C TYR A 212 -5.02 -29.40 18.27
N ALA A 213 -5.67 -28.28 18.61
CA ALA A 213 -6.20 -28.07 19.95
C ALA A 213 -7.32 -29.04 20.31
N SER A 214 -8.17 -29.45 19.36
CA SER A 214 -9.21 -30.46 19.61
C SER A 214 -8.63 -31.86 19.89
N GLN A 215 -7.46 -32.18 19.33
CA GLN A 215 -6.83 -33.48 19.51
C GLN A 215 -6.06 -33.61 20.83
N MET A 216 -5.58 -32.49 21.40
CA MET A 216 -4.85 -32.53 22.68
C MET A 216 -5.76 -32.68 23.90
N ASN A 217 -7.07 -32.90 23.73
CA ASN A 217 -8.08 -33.09 24.79
C ASN A 217 -7.95 -32.06 25.93
N SER A 218 -7.53 -30.86 25.54
CA SER A 218 -7.07 -29.86 26.47
C SER A 218 -8.20 -28.87 26.69
N GLU A 219 -8.72 -28.78 27.92
CA GLU A 219 -9.54 -27.66 28.42
C GLU A 219 -8.78 -26.29 28.39
N ILE A 220 -7.68 -26.20 27.63
CA ILE A 220 -6.54 -25.30 27.82
C ILE A 220 -6.55 -24.11 26.87
N ILE A 221 -7.43 -24.05 25.85
CA ILE A 221 -7.66 -22.76 25.20
C ILE A 221 -8.54 -21.93 26.13
N ASN A 222 -7.89 -21.27 27.10
CA ASN A 222 -8.50 -20.23 27.89
C ASN A 222 -9.17 -19.23 26.92
N PRO A 223 -10.44 -18.86 27.11
CA PRO A 223 -11.14 -17.94 26.21
C PRO A 223 -10.36 -16.66 25.89
N SER A 224 -9.50 -16.23 26.81
CA SER A 224 -8.57 -15.11 26.61
C SER A 224 -7.50 -15.35 25.53
N THR A 225 -6.92 -16.55 25.41
CA THR A 225 -5.95 -16.88 24.36
C THR A 225 -6.64 -17.06 23.01
N ALA A 226 -7.85 -17.64 22.97
CA ALA A 226 -8.66 -17.72 21.76
C ALA A 226 -8.96 -16.32 21.18
N VAL A 227 -9.45 -15.41 22.03
CA VAL A 227 -9.76 -14.02 21.63
C VAL A 227 -8.51 -13.30 21.16
N PHE A 228 -7.37 -13.48 21.85
CA PHE A 228 -6.11 -12.85 21.45
C PHE A 228 -5.62 -13.34 20.08
N ILE A 229 -5.65 -14.66 19.80
CA ILE A 229 -5.28 -15.22 18.50
C ILE A 229 -6.18 -14.67 17.39
N VAL A 230 -7.49 -14.66 17.62
CA VAL A 230 -8.46 -14.13 16.66
C VAL A 230 -8.19 -12.65 16.37
N VAL A 231 -8.01 -11.83 17.40
CA VAL A 231 -7.68 -10.40 17.26
C VAL A 231 -6.35 -10.18 16.56
N ALA A 232 -5.33 -11.00 16.86
CA ALA A 232 -4.03 -10.94 16.21
C ALA A 232 -4.13 -11.29 14.72
N VAL A 233 -4.87 -12.35 14.33
CA VAL A 233 -5.07 -12.72 12.92
C VAL A 233 -5.84 -11.63 12.16
N PHE A 234 -6.92 -11.12 12.73
CA PHE A 234 -7.69 -10.01 12.14
C PHE A 234 -6.87 -8.72 12.00
N ARG A 235 -5.82 -8.54 12.82
CA ARG A 235 -4.85 -7.46 12.66
C ARG A 235 -3.78 -7.78 11.61
N LEU A 236 -3.18 -8.95 11.63
CA LEU A 236 -2.11 -9.33 10.70
C LEU A 236 -2.55 -9.27 9.23
N LEU A 237 -3.83 -9.54 8.94
CA LEU A 237 -4.42 -9.42 7.61
C LEU A 237 -4.26 -8.01 6.97
N PRO A 238 -4.83 -6.94 7.55
CA PRO A 238 -4.66 -5.60 7.02
C PRO A 238 -3.21 -5.12 7.08
N MET A 239 -2.40 -5.57 8.04
CA MET A 239 -0.98 -5.22 8.11
C MET A 239 -0.22 -5.75 6.90
N ALA A 240 -0.40 -7.03 6.57
CA ALA A 240 0.32 -7.63 5.46
C ALA A 240 -0.16 -7.08 4.10
N ASN A 241 -1.45 -6.76 3.98
CA ASN A 241 -1.98 -6.04 2.82
C ASN A 241 -1.34 -4.66 2.67
N LYS A 242 -1.28 -3.87 3.74
CA LYS A 242 -0.63 -2.55 3.70
C LYS A 242 0.86 -2.64 3.43
N ALA A 243 1.56 -3.64 3.98
CA ALA A 243 2.97 -3.86 3.73
C ALA A 243 3.24 -4.21 2.26
N THR A 244 2.45 -5.12 1.68
CA THR A 244 2.57 -5.53 0.27
C THR A 244 2.19 -4.42 -0.69
N GLN A 245 1.14 -3.66 -0.40
CA GLN A 245 0.81 -2.45 -1.14
C GLN A 245 1.93 -1.42 -1.04
N SER A 246 2.38 -1.10 0.18
CA SER A 246 3.45 -0.13 0.43
C SER A 246 4.73 -0.46 -0.34
N LEU A 247 5.18 -1.71 -0.30
CA LEU A 247 6.33 -2.20 -1.07
C LEU A 247 6.11 -2.05 -2.60
N GLY A 248 4.89 -2.28 -3.07
CA GLY A 248 4.53 -2.08 -4.48
C GLY A 248 4.59 -0.61 -4.90
N TRP A 249 4.07 0.28 -4.05
CA TRP A 249 4.14 1.73 -4.24
C TRP A 249 5.57 2.24 -4.23
N PHE A 250 6.39 1.86 -3.24
CA PHE A 250 7.83 2.21 -3.19
C PHE A 250 8.54 1.91 -4.52
N ARG A 251 8.28 0.72 -5.09
CA ARG A 251 8.84 0.37 -6.40
C ARG A 251 8.29 1.27 -7.51
N ASN A 252 6.98 1.51 -7.55
CA ASN A 252 6.39 2.36 -8.57
C ASN A 252 6.94 3.81 -8.51
N GLY A 253 7.26 4.31 -7.31
CA GLY A 253 7.95 5.58 -7.11
C GLY A 253 9.44 5.56 -7.47
N MET A 254 10.15 4.45 -7.32
CA MET A 254 11.57 4.31 -7.73
C MET A 254 11.76 4.12 -9.23
N VAL A 255 10.76 3.58 -9.92
CA VAL A 255 10.82 3.39 -11.37
C VAL A 255 10.38 4.66 -12.10
N ALA A 256 9.61 5.56 -11.45
CA ALA A 256 9.17 6.84 -11.98
C ALA A 256 10.30 7.87 -11.98
#